data_AF-A0A0Q8E2K5-F1
#
_entry.id   AF-A0A0Q8E2K5-F1
#
_cell.length_a   1.000
_cell.length_b   1.000
_cell.length_c   1.000
_cell.angle_alpha   90.00
_cell.angle_beta   90.00
_cell.angle_gamma   90.00
#
_symmetry.space_group_name_H-M   'P 1'
#
loop_
_entity.id
_entity.type
_entity.pdbx_description
1 polymer ?
#
loop_
_entity_poly.entity_id
_entity_poly.type
_entity_poly.pdbx_seq_one_letter_code
_entity_poly.pdbx_strand_id
1 'polypeptide(L)'
;MIPLLFDDAAVFPPGNLPLAEAVAAHRQHRTRWYADLVGPLVVPAAALPALAGSGPLDVAVVVPDAEGAAAALGAAPDGIRIVGLEVTGASVAALRAAIGEPAGVTVHVEIPRDDRRDAAIADLVGTSYLAKLRTGGVRADLYPDEAELAATVAALVEAGVPFKATAGLHHALRNTDPETGFEQHGFLNLLAATAAPDPAVLAERDAVPDLPTTSLLRSIGTCSITEPIDELTALGLLELTR
;
A
#
# COMPACT_ATOMS: atom_id res chain seq x y z
N MET A 1 2.46 -15.58 -11.62
CA MET A 1 1.89 -14.23 -11.40
C MET A 1 2.30 -13.80 -10.02
N ILE A 2 2.89 -12.60 -9.89
CA ILE A 2 3.32 -12.08 -8.60
C ILE A 2 2.05 -11.78 -7.76
N PRO A 3 1.93 -12.29 -6.52
CA PRO A 3 0.74 -12.12 -5.70
C PRO A 3 0.72 -10.73 -5.03
N LEU A 4 0.88 -9.66 -5.81
CA LEU A 4 1.01 -8.29 -5.34
C LEU A 4 0.30 -7.30 -6.27
N LEU A 5 -0.49 -6.39 -5.68
CA LEU A 5 -1.09 -5.27 -6.40
C LEU A 5 -0.31 -3.97 -6.18
N PHE A 6 -0.36 -3.08 -7.17
CA PHE A 6 0.17 -1.72 -7.13
C PHE A 6 -0.99 -0.73 -7.04
N ASP A 7 -1.28 -0.26 -5.82
CA ASP A 7 -2.28 0.77 -5.57
C ASP A 7 -1.73 2.12 -6.09
N ASP A 8 -2.52 2.79 -6.92
CA ASP A 8 -2.11 3.99 -7.64
C ASP A 8 -2.21 5.21 -6.71
N ALA A 9 -1.10 5.59 -6.10
CA ALA A 9 -0.97 6.71 -5.18
C ALA A 9 -0.36 7.96 -5.85
N ALA A 10 -0.56 8.12 -7.17
CA ALA A 10 -0.03 9.21 -7.99
C ALA A 10 -0.23 10.63 -7.42
N VAL A 11 -1.32 10.87 -6.68
CA VAL A 11 -1.65 12.18 -6.11
C VAL A 11 -0.86 12.51 -4.82
N PHE A 12 -0.14 11.54 -4.26
CA PHE A 12 0.66 11.72 -3.05
C PHE A 12 2.12 12.00 -3.40
N PRO A 13 2.90 12.62 -2.48
CA PRO A 13 4.34 12.76 -2.66
C PRO A 13 5.04 11.40 -2.86
N PRO A 14 6.10 11.36 -3.69
CA PRO A 14 6.66 12.48 -4.47
C PRO A 14 5.90 12.81 -5.77
N GLY A 15 5.02 11.94 -6.26
CA GLY A 15 4.34 12.11 -7.55
C GLY A 15 3.49 13.38 -7.67
N ASN A 16 2.67 13.69 -6.64
CA ASN A 16 1.86 14.91 -6.55
C ASN A 16 1.07 15.26 -7.83
N LEU A 17 0.63 14.24 -8.59
CA LEU A 17 -0.08 14.48 -9.85
C LEU A 17 -1.41 15.21 -9.56
N PRO A 18 -1.78 16.23 -10.37
CA PRO A 18 -3.10 16.83 -10.29
C PRO A 18 -4.19 15.76 -10.41
N LEU A 19 -5.23 15.84 -9.57
CA LEU A 19 -6.24 14.77 -9.45
C LEU A 19 -6.86 14.36 -10.79
N ALA A 20 -7.17 15.32 -11.67
CA ALA A 20 -7.75 15.04 -12.98
C ALA A 20 -6.79 14.24 -13.88
N GLU A 21 -5.49 14.54 -13.81
CA GLU A 21 -4.44 13.82 -14.52
C GLU A 21 -4.26 12.41 -13.95
N ALA A 22 -4.24 12.28 -12.62
CA ALA A 22 -4.17 10.97 -11.95
C ALA A 22 -5.35 10.07 -12.33
N VAL A 23 -6.59 10.59 -12.36
CA VAL A 23 -7.77 9.84 -12.81
C VAL A 23 -7.63 9.39 -14.27
N ALA A 24 -7.15 10.27 -15.15
CA ALA A 24 -6.95 9.93 -16.56
C ALA A 24 -5.85 8.86 -16.73
N ALA A 25 -4.72 9.00 -16.04
CA ALA A 25 -3.62 8.04 -16.06
C ALA A 25 -4.05 6.68 -15.50
N HIS A 26 -4.73 6.66 -14.34
CA HIS A 26 -5.26 5.45 -13.72
C HIS A 26 -6.14 4.65 -14.68
N ARG A 27 -7.05 5.33 -15.39
CA ARG A 27 -7.91 4.71 -16.40
C ARG A 27 -7.10 4.11 -17.55
N GLN A 28 -6.04 4.78 -17.98
CA GLN A 28 -5.15 4.21 -18.99
C GLN A 28 -4.48 2.94 -18.47
N HIS A 29 -3.92 2.95 -17.26
CA HIS A 29 -3.30 1.77 -16.64
C HIS A 29 -4.27 0.57 -16.59
N ARG A 30 -5.55 0.81 -16.26
CA ARG A 30 -6.63 -0.19 -16.24
C ARG A 30 -6.98 -0.80 -17.60
N THR A 31 -6.45 -0.26 -18.70
CA THR A 31 -6.63 -0.79 -20.07
C THR A 31 -5.37 -1.42 -20.66
N ARG A 32 -4.25 -1.42 -19.92
CA ARG A 32 -2.98 -1.99 -20.39
C ARG A 32 -2.90 -3.49 -20.13
N TRP A 33 -1.91 -4.14 -20.75
CA TRP A 33 -1.65 -5.57 -20.60
C TRP A 33 -1.33 -6.00 -19.16
N TYR A 34 -0.87 -5.05 -18.32
CA TYR A 34 -0.59 -5.24 -16.90
C TYR A 34 -1.77 -4.85 -15.98
N ALA A 35 -2.97 -4.62 -16.51
CA ALA A 35 -4.10 -4.12 -15.73
C ALA A 35 -4.45 -4.97 -14.50
N ASP A 36 -4.17 -6.28 -14.52
CA ASP A 36 -4.41 -7.18 -13.39
C ASP A 36 -3.51 -6.90 -12.17
N LEU A 37 -2.41 -6.17 -12.35
CA LEU A 37 -1.50 -5.75 -11.27
C LEU A 37 -1.87 -4.39 -10.68
N VAL A 38 -2.81 -3.66 -11.30
CA VAL A 38 -3.19 -2.31 -10.87
C VAL A 38 -4.25 -2.42 -9.78
N GLY A 39 -3.97 -1.85 -8.61
CA GLY A 39 -4.92 -1.67 -7.51
C GLY A 39 -5.88 -0.49 -7.74
N PRO A 40 -6.64 -0.03 -6.73
CA PRO A 40 -7.46 1.18 -6.84
C PRO A 40 -6.60 2.45 -6.94
N LEU A 41 -7.23 3.56 -7.39
CA LEU A 41 -6.66 4.90 -7.22
C LEU A 41 -6.77 5.32 -5.76
N VAL A 42 -5.65 5.64 -5.13
CA VAL A 42 -5.58 6.13 -3.76
C VAL A 42 -5.73 7.65 -3.78
N VAL A 43 -6.65 8.19 -2.98
CA VAL A 43 -6.89 9.64 -2.87
C VAL A 43 -7.01 10.07 -1.41
N PRO A 44 -6.64 11.32 -1.05
CA PRO A 44 -6.96 11.86 0.26
C PRO A 44 -8.47 12.12 0.35
N ALA A 45 -9.07 11.98 1.54
CA ALA A 45 -10.50 12.24 1.75
C ALA A 45 -10.96 13.61 1.24
N ALA A 46 -10.11 14.63 1.36
CA ALA A 46 -10.38 15.99 0.89
C ALA A 46 -10.56 16.09 -0.64
N ALA A 47 -10.07 15.12 -1.41
CA ALA A 47 -10.21 15.07 -2.86
C ALA A 47 -11.52 14.42 -3.33
N LEU A 48 -12.26 13.73 -2.44
CA LEU A 48 -13.49 13.02 -2.81
C LEU A 48 -14.51 13.92 -3.53
N PRO A 49 -14.83 15.15 -3.05
CA PRO A 49 -15.81 15.99 -3.73
C PRO A 49 -15.40 16.36 -5.17
N ALA A 50 -14.09 16.49 -5.42
CA ALA A 50 -13.56 16.84 -6.73
C ALA A 50 -13.62 15.68 -7.74
N LEU A 51 -13.93 14.46 -7.30
CA LEU A 51 -14.17 13.32 -8.18
C LEU A 51 -15.59 13.31 -8.78
N ALA A 52 -16.51 14.17 -8.30
CA ALA A 52 -17.85 14.26 -8.84
C ALA A 52 -17.85 14.50 -10.36
N GLY A 53 -18.63 13.71 -11.10
CA GLY A 53 -18.70 13.79 -12.56
C GLY A 53 -17.53 13.14 -13.31
N SER A 54 -16.56 12.53 -12.60
CA SER A 54 -15.47 11.79 -13.24
C SER A 54 -15.97 10.54 -13.97
N GLY A 55 -17.14 10.01 -13.62
CA GLY A 55 -17.67 8.72 -14.07
C GLY A 55 -17.20 7.56 -13.19
N PRO A 56 -17.53 6.30 -13.55
CA PRO A 56 -17.17 5.11 -12.77
C PRO A 56 -15.69 5.07 -12.39
N LEU A 57 -15.42 4.92 -11.09
CA LEU A 57 -14.07 4.80 -10.55
C LEU A 57 -14.09 4.11 -9.17
N ASP A 58 -13.19 3.14 -9.00
CA ASP A 58 -12.91 2.55 -7.69
C ASP A 58 -11.75 3.30 -7.04
N VAL A 59 -11.95 3.71 -5.78
CA VAL A 59 -10.94 4.45 -5.03
C VAL A 59 -10.66 3.85 -3.65
N ALA A 60 -9.41 3.96 -3.21
CA ALA A 60 -9.04 3.82 -1.82
C ALA A 60 -8.84 5.22 -1.21
N VAL A 61 -9.38 5.46 -0.02
CA VAL A 61 -9.37 6.81 0.59
C VAL A 61 -8.49 6.84 1.83
N VAL A 62 -7.52 7.75 1.84
CA VAL A 62 -6.70 8.03 3.03
C VAL A 62 -7.45 8.97 3.96
N VAL A 63 -7.64 8.54 5.21
CA VAL A 63 -8.35 9.26 6.27
C VAL A 63 -7.50 9.30 7.55
N PRO A 64 -7.57 10.39 8.34
CA PRO A 64 -6.73 10.51 9.53
C PRO A 64 -7.20 9.62 10.69
N ASP A 65 -8.50 9.40 10.82
CA ASP A 65 -9.12 8.77 11.99
C ASP A 65 -10.46 8.10 11.67
N ALA A 66 -11.15 7.60 12.71
CA ALA A 66 -12.42 6.90 12.59
C ALA A 66 -13.60 7.80 12.18
N GLU A 67 -13.57 9.09 12.55
CA GLU A 67 -14.57 10.07 12.12
C GLU A 67 -14.42 10.35 10.63
N GLY A 68 -13.19 10.57 10.18
CA GLY A 68 -12.86 10.74 8.77
C GLY A 68 -13.23 9.50 7.93
N ALA A 69 -13.05 8.30 8.46
CA ALA A 69 -13.48 7.06 7.81
C ALA A 69 -15.00 7.02 7.60
N ALA A 70 -15.78 7.32 8.64
CA ALA A 70 -17.25 7.34 8.56
C ALA A 70 -17.73 8.45 7.59
N ALA A 71 -17.12 9.64 7.67
CA ALA A 71 -17.43 10.75 6.78
C ALA A 71 -17.14 10.43 5.31
N ALA A 72 -15.99 9.81 5.01
CA ALA A 72 -15.63 9.42 3.64
C ALA A 72 -16.64 8.44 3.05
N LEU A 73 -17.04 7.39 3.80
CA LEU A 73 -18.04 6.42 3.34
C LEU A 73 -19.41 7.06 3.09
N GLY A 74 -19.80 8.06 3.88
CA GLY A 74 -21.05 8.80 3.69
C GLY A 74 -21.03 9.85 2.58
N ALA A 75 -19.85 10.18 2.03
CA ALA A 75 -19.65 11.30 1.11
C ALA A 75 -19.17 10.89 -0.29
N ALA A 76 -19.20 9.60 -0.63
CA ALA A 76 -18.82 9.12 -1.96
C ALA A 76 -19.72 9.75 -3.05
N PRO A 77 -19.17 10.47 -4.04
CA PRO A 77 -19.96 11.01 -5.14
C PRO A 77 -20.57 9.92 -6.02
N ASP A 78 -21.63 10.27 -6.77
CA ASP A 78 -22.22 9.37 -7.76
C ASP A 78 -21.18 8.86 -8.77
N GLY A 79 -21.15 7.53 -8.97
CA GLY A 79 -20.19 6.86 -9.83
C GLY A 79 -18.83 6.56 -9.18
N ILE A 80 -18.57 7.06 -7.98
CA ILE A 80 -17.34 6.74 -7.23
C ILE A 80 -17.65 5.64 -6.22
N ARG A 81 -16.93 4.53 -6.31
CA ARG A 81 -17.02 3.44 -5.33
C ARG A 81 -15.78 3.45 -4.45
N ILE A 82 -15.98 3.69 -3.16
CA ILE A 82 -14.91 3.49 -2.18
C ILE A 82 -14.76 1.99 -1.99
N VAL A 83 -13.62 1.44 -2.40
CA VAL A 83 -13.28 0.02 -2.24
C VAL A 83 -12.23 -0.21 -1.16
N GLY A 84 -11.60 0.87 -0.67
CA GLY A 84 -10.64 0.80 0.41
C GLY A 84 -10.60 2.04 1.28
N LEU A 85 -10.22 1.85 2.54
CA LEU A 85 -9.86 2.92 3.46
C LEU A 85 -8.44 2.70 3.96
N GLU A 86 -7.67 3.78 4.09
CA GLU A 86 -6.35 3.78 4.70
C GLU A 86 -6.36 4.76 5.88
N VAL A 87 -6.40 4.21 7.09
CA VAL A 87 -6.55 4.98 8.32
C VAL A 87 -5.21 5.12 9.01
N THR A 88 -4.76 6.35 9.26
CA THR A 88 -3.41 6.61 9.80
C THR A 88 -3.35 6.73 11.32
N GLY A 89 -4.45 7.06 12.00
CA GLY A 89 -4.42 7.52 13.39
C GLY A 89 -5.54 7.04 14.31
N ALA A 90 -6.26 5.97 13.96
CA ALA A 90 -7.30 5.40 14.83
C ALA A 90 -6.99 3.98 15.27
N SER A 91 -7.44 3.63 16.49
CA SER A 91 -7.43 2.24 16.95
C SER A 91 -8.49 1.42 16.23
N VAL A 92 -8.27 0.10 16.16
CA VAL A 92 -9.24 -0.84 15.58
C VAL A 92 -10.58 -0.76 16.30
N ALA A 93 -10.58 -0.64 17.63
CA ALA A 93 -11.80 -0.50 18.41
C ALA A 93 -12.63 0.75 18.03
N ALA A 94 -11.97 1.90 17.87
CA ALA A 94 -12.62 3.13 17.45
C ALA A 94 -13.19 3.02 16.02
N LEU A 95 -12.43 2.40 15.11
CA LEU A 95 -12.88 2.15 13.75
C LEU A 95 -14.10 1.23 13.70
N ARG A 96 -14.08 0.11 14.43
CA ARG A 96 -15.23 -0.80 14.46
C ARG A 96 -16.47 -0.15 15.05
N ALA A 97 -16.31 0.71 16.05
CA ALA A 97 -17.43 1.48 16.60
C ALA A 97 -18.01 2.49 15.60
N ALA A 98 -17.16 3.12 14.77
CA ALA A 98 -17.57 4.14 13.82
C ALA A 98 -18.16 3.57 12.51
N ILE A 99 -17.54 2.53 11.96
CA ILE A 99 -17.85 2.03 10.61
C ILE A 99 -18.16 0.53 10.55
N GLY A 100 -18.01 -0.22 11.64
CA GLY A 100 -18.18 -1.67 11.63
C GLY A 100 -17.26 -2.34 10.59
N GLU A 101 -17.78 -3.33 9.87
CA GLU A 101 -17.04 -4.00 8.79
C GLU A 101 -17.76 -3.78 7.46
N PRO A 102 -17.52 -2.63 6.79
CA PRO A 102 -18.28 -2.24 5.62
C PRO A 102 -18.10 -3.23 4.46
N ALA A 103 -19.21 -3.76 3.96
CA ALA A 103 -19.19 -4.75 2.88
C ALA A 103 -18.55 -4.16 1.60
N GLY A 104 -17.61 -4.90 1.02
CA GLY A 104 -16.92 -4.50 -0.21
C GLY A 104 -15.87 -3.40 -0.04
N VAL A 105 -15.52 -3.03 1.20
CA VAL A 105 -14.48 -2.03 1.50
C VAL A 105 -13.38 -2.67 2.34
N THR A 106 -12.16 -2.69 1.83
CA THR A 106 -10.99 -3.15 2.60
C THR A 106 -10.44 -2.01 3.45
N VAL A 107 -10.50 -2.15 4.77
CA VAL A 107 -9.98 -1.15 5.71
C VAL A 107 -8.55 -1.53 6.10
N HIS A 108 -7.61 -0.62 5.88
CA HIS A 108 -6.23 -0.76 6.31
C HIS A 108 -5.94 0.19 7.47
N VAL A 109 -5.38 -0.33 8.55
CA VAL A 109 -5.05 0.41 9.77
C VAL A 109 -3.53 0.53 9.87
N GLU A 110 -3.03 1.76 9.94
CA GLU A 110 -1.59 2.01 10.06
C GLU A 110 -1.06 1.48 11.38
N ILE A 111 -0.02 0.64 11.28
CA ILE A 111 0.64 0.05 12.44
C ILE A 111 1.69 1.04 12.96
N PRO A 112 1.64 1.43 14.25
CA PRO A 112 2.63 2.32 14.82
C PRO A 112 4.00 1.64 14.87
N ARG A 113 5.05 2.46 14.72
CA ARG A 113 6.47 2.03 14.73
C ARG A 113 7.12 2.12 16.11
N ASP A 114 6.31 2.19 17.16
CA ASP A 114 6.76 2.28 18.57
C ASP A 114 6.27 1.07 19.39
N ASP A 115 6.34 1.18 20.71
CA ASP A 115 5.97 0.12 21.66
C ASP A 115 4.50 -0.33 21.55
N ARG A 116 3.65 0.43 20.84
CA ARG A 116 2.25 0.08 20.58
C ARG A 116 2.07 -0.92 19.43
N ARG A 117 3.12 -1.20 18.64
CA ARG A 117 3.06 -2.06 17.44
C ARG A 117 2.36 -3.39 17.68
N ASP A 118 2.80 -4.14 18.68
CA ASP A 118 2.34 -5.51 18.91
C ASP A 118 0.87 -5.52 19.39
N ALA A 119 0.48 -4.54 20.21
CA ALA A 119 -0.91 -4.37 20.62
C ALA A 119 -1.82 -4.01 19.42
N ALA A 120 -1.36 -3.13 18.53
CA ALA A 120 -2.12 -2.77 17.33
C ALA A 120 -2.29 -3.95 16.36
N ILE A 121 -1.28 -4.82 16.23
CA ILE A 121 -1.38 -6.06 15.44
C ILE A 121 -2.36 -7.03 16.10
N ALA A 122 -2.29 -7.22 17.42
CA ALA A 122 -3.20 -8.10 18.15
C ALA A 122 -4.67 -7.65 18.01
N ASP A 123 -4.92 -6.34 18.01
CA ASP A 123 -6.25 -5.76 17.84
C ASP A 123 -6.88 -6.05 16.46
N LEU A 124 -6.07 -6.35 15.43
CA LEU A 124 -6.56 -6.73 14.10
C LEU A 124 -7.03 -8.18 14.02
N VAL A 125 -6.54 -9.06 14.90
CA VAL A 125 -6.85 -10.49 14.88
C VAL A 125 -8.36 -10.71 15.08
N GLY A 126 -8.96 -11.48 14.16
CA GLY A 126 -10.40 -11.77 14.19
C GLY A 126 -11.28 -10.67 13.59
N THR A 127 -10.71 -9.62 13.03
CA THR A 127 -11.41 -8.61 12.22
C THR A 127 -11.17 -8.85 10.72
N SER A 128 -11.94 -8.18 9.85
CA SER A 128 -11.65 -8.12 8.41
C SER A 128 -10.66 -7.01 8.03
N TYR A 129 -10.17 -6.23 8.98
CA TYR A 129 -9.24 -5.14 8.72
C TYR A 129 -7.82 -5.67 8.48
N LEU A 130 -7.06 -4.95 7.68
CA LEU A 130 -5.68 -5.27 7.33
C LEU A 130 -4.71 -4.28 7.98
N ALA A 131 -3.47 -4.70 8.18
CA ALA A 131 -2.42 -3.78 8.60
C ALA A 131 -1.96 -2.91 7.42
N LYS A 132 -1.50 -1.70 7.73
CA LYS A 132 -0.78 -0.83 6.81
C LYS A 132 0.57 -0.48 7.41
N LEU A 133 1.63 -0.76 6.66
CA LEU A 133 2.99 -0.39 7.03
C LEU A 133 3.40 0.90 6.32
N ARG A 134 4.01 1.81 7.08
CA ARG A 134 4.74 2.97 6.55
C ARG A 134 6.19 2.52 6.31
N THR A 135 6.62 2.52 5.05
CA THR A 135 7.97 2.10 4.63
C THR A 135 8.83 3.26 4.15
N GLY A 136 8.34 4.50 4.25
CA GLY A 136 9.09 5.68 3.86
C GLY A 136 8.31 6.99 4.02
N GLY A 137 8.88 8.06 3.45
CA GLY A 137 8.28 9.39 3.43
C GLY A 137 9.29 10.47 3.02
N VAL A 138 8.98 11.72 3.35
CA VAL A 138 9.79 12.90 3.01
C VAL A 138 10.99 13.13 3.95
N ARG A 139 11.20 12.25 4.93
CA ARG A 139 12.29 12.33 5.92
C ARG A 139 12.87 10.94 6.15
N ALA A 140 14.17 10.87 6.43
CA ALA A 140 14.88 9.61 6.65
C ALA A 140 14.30 8.78 7.80
N ASP A 141 13.84 9.40 8.89
CA ASP A 141 13.26 8.70 10.04
C ASP A 141 11.89 8.06 9.74
N LEU A 142 11.27 8.37 8.60
CA LEU A 142 10.04 7.72 8.14
C LEU A 142 10.30 6.37 7.45
N TYR A 143 11.56 6.01 7.19
CA TYR A 143 11.97 4.72 6.69
C TYR A 143 12.34 3.82 7.87
N PRO A 144 11.62 2.70 8.11
CA PRO A 144 12.10 1.68 9.04
C PRO A 144 13.37 1.05 8.50
N ASP A 145 14.32 0.71 9.37
CA ASP A 145 15.46 -0.09 8.96
C ASP A 145 15.05 -1.56 8.71
N GLU A 146 15.99 -2.38 8.23
CA GLU A 146 15.77 -3.79 7.94
C GLU A 146 15.35 -4.59 9.17
N ALA A 147 15.90 -4.27 10.35
CA ALA A 147 15.58 -4.98 11.58
C ALA A 147 14.17 -4.66 12.07
N GLU A 148 13.80 -3.38 12.07
CA GLU A 148 12.48 -2.89 12.44
C GLU A 148 11.39 -3.45 11.53
N LEU A 149 11.62 -3.39 10.21
CA LEU A 149 10.65 -3.87 9.24
C LEU A 149 10.53 -5.40 9.29
N ALA A 150 11.64 -6.15 9.36
CA ALA A 150 11.60 -7.61 9.49
C ALA A 150 10.87 -8.05 10.75
N ALA A 151 11.12 -7.41 11.90
CA ALA A 151 10.43 -7.71 13.14
C ALA A 151 8.91 -7.46 13.05
N THR A 152 8.51 -6.39 12.36
CA THR A 152 7.09 -6.08 12.14
C THR A 152 6.43 -7.09 11.20
N VAL A 153 7.11 -7.47 10.11
CA VAL A 153 6.62 -8.52 9.20
C VAL A 153 6.52 -9.87 9.89
N ALA A 154 7.50 -10.24 10.73
CA ALA A 154 7.45 -11.45 11.55
C ALA A 154 6.20 -11.49 12.44
N ALA A 155 5.91 -10.39 13.15
CA ALA A 155 4.74 -10.29 14.01
C ALA A 155 3.42 -10.42 13.24
N LEU A 156 3.33 -9.82 12.05
CA LEU A 156 2.15 -9.95 11.17
C LEU A 156 1.99 -11.37 10.63
N VAL A 157 3.08 -12.02 10.25
CA VAL A 157 3.10 -13.42 9.78
C VAL A 157 2.67 -14.38 10.89
N GLU A 158 3.21 -14.20 12.10
CA GLU A 158 2.83 -15.01 13.27
C GLU A 158 1.35 -14.82 13.63
N ALA A 159 0.84 -13.59 13.56
CA ALA A 159 -0.57 -13.28 13.80
C ALA A 159 -1.51 -13.67 12.65
N GLY A 160 -0.96 -14.03 11.48
CA GLY A 160 -1.75 -14.31 10.27
C GLY A 160 -2.49 -13.09 9.71
N VAL A 161 -2.01 -11.88 9.99
CA VAL A 161 -2.66 -10.61 9.60
C VAL A 161 -2.12 -10.16 8.24
N PRO A 162 -2.95 -10.12 7.18
CA PRO A 162 -2.54 -9.57 5.90
C PRO A 162 -2.34 -8.06 5.98
N PHE A 163 -1.50 -7.53 5.10
CA PHE A 163 -1.11 -6.12 5.15
C PHE A 163 -0.86 -5.51 3.78
N LYS A 164 -0.84 -4.18 3.75
CA LYS A 164 -0.28 -3.38 2.66
C LYS A 164 0.93 -2.60 3.15
N ALA A 165 1.79 -2.18 2.24
CA ALA A 165 2.90 -1.28 2.54
C ALA A 165 2.83 -0.01 1.68
N THR A 166 3.29 1.12 2.22
CA THR A 166 3.14 2.42 1.56
C THR A 166 4.35 3.31 1.73
N ALA A 167 4.62 4.11 0.69
CA ALA A 167 5.76 5.02 0.53
C ALA A 167 7.14 4.35 0.50
N GLY A 168 8.01 4.88 -0.35
CA GLY A 168 9.41 4.44 -0.41
C GLY A 168 9.65 3.10 -1.12
N LEU A 169 8.62 2.51 -1.75
CA LEU A 169 8.70 1.22 -2.45
C LEU A 169 8.66 1.40 -3.97
N HIS A 170 9.56 2.25 -4.49
CA HIS A 170 9.64 2.60 -5.92
C HIS A 170 10.38 1.53 -6.74
N HIS A 171 11.29 0.82 -6.08
CA HIS A 171 12.19 -0.13 -6.72
C HIS A 171 11.89 -1.56 -6.27
N ALA A 172 12.15 -2.52 -7.15
CA ALA A 172 11.97 -3.95 -6.94
C ALA A 172 12.93 -4.47 -5.87
N LEU A 173 14.18 -4.00 -5.93
CA LEU A 173 15.23 -4.34 -4.97
C LEU A 173 15.58 -3.14 -4.08
N ARG A 174 16.22 -3.44 -2.95
CA ARG A 174 16.69 -2.41 -2.02
C ARG A 174 17.64 -1.46 -2.73
N ASN A 175 17.46 -0.17 -2.45
CA ASN A 175 18.25 0.89 -3.08
C ASN A 175 18.55 2.02 -2.09
N THR A 176 19.43 2.91 -2.52
CA THR A 176 19.66 4.19 -1.86
C THR A 176 19.28 5.27 -2.85
N ASP A 177 18.33 6.11 -2.46
CA ASP A 177 17.82 7.18 -3.31
C ASP A 177 18.96 8.16 -3.64
N PRO A 178 19.29 8.40 -4.91
CA PRO A 178 20.45 9.19 -5.28
C PRO A 178 20.29 10.69 -4.99
N GLU A 179 19.06 11.18 -4.83
CA GLU A 179 18.78 12.60 -4.58
C GLU A 179 18.81 12.94 -3.09
N THR A 180 18.21 12.08 -2.28
CA THR A 180 18.02 12.28 -0.83
C THR A 180 19.02 11.51 0.02
N GLY A 181 19.63 10.46 -0.53
CA GLY A 181 20.47 9.51 0.19
C GLY A 181 19.69 8.60 1.13
N PHE A 182 18.35 8.53 1.01
CA PHE A 182 17.53 7.70 1.88
C PHE A 182 17.65 6.22 1.50
N GLU A 183 17.72 5.37 2.53
CA GLU A 183 17.68 3.93 2.39
C GLU A 183 16.25 3.46 2.14
N GLN A 184 16.01 2.79 1.02
CA GLN A 184 14.67 2.39 0.57
C GLN A 184 14.60 0.87 0.36
N HIS A 185 13.59 0.23 0.94
CA HIS A 185 13.34 -1.20 0.74
C HIS A 185 12.85 -1.48 -0.67
N GLY A 186 13.19 -2.66 -1.20
CA GLY A 186 12.61 -3.15 -2.44
C GLY A 186 11.26 -3.84 -2.20
N PHE A 187 10.30 -3.67 -3.10
CA PHE A 187 9.01 -4.35 -2.95
C PHE A 187 9.09 -5.87 -3.13
N LEU A 188 10.09 -6.38 -3.87
CA LEU A 188 10.36 -7.82 -3.96
C LEU A 188 11.04 -8.34 -2.70
N ASN A 189 11.93 -7.56 -2.10
CA ASN A 189 12.50 -7.89 -0.78
C ASN A 189 11.41 -8.01 0.27
N LEU A 190 10.49 -7.05 0.34
CA LEU A 190 9.38 -7.08 1.28
C LEU A 190 8.42 -8.24 1.01
N LEU A 191 8.16 -8.56 -0.27
CA LEU A 191 7.36 -9.72 -0.64
C LEU A 191 8.01 -11.03 -0.17
N ALA A 192 9.31 -11.21 -0.40
CA ALA A 192 10.06 -12.37 0.08
C ALA A 192 10.11 -12.44 1.61
N ALA A 193 10.20 -11.29 2.29
CA ALA A 193 10.20 -11.22 3.75
C ALA A 193 8.90 -11.76 4.39
N THR A 194 7.80 -11.88 3.64
CA THR A 194 6.58 -12.53 4.15
C THR A 194 6.73 -14.04 4.37
N ALA A 195 7.66 -14.68 3.66
CA ALA A 195 7.99 -16.10 3.84
C ALA A 195 9.25 -16.31 4.70
N ALA A 196 10.17 -15.35 4.67
CA ALA A 196 11.40 -15.35 5.45
C ALA A 196 11.62 -13.96 6.07
N PRO A 197 10.97 -13.62 7.20
CA PRO A 197 11.04 -12.31 7.83
C PRO A 197 12.41 -12.08 8.50
N ASP A 198 13.43 -11.91 7.66
CA ASP A 198 14.83 -11.77 8.02
C ASP A 198 15.37 -10.43 7.51
N PRO A 199 16.08 -9.63 8.35
CA PRO A 199 16.72 -8.40 7.91
C PRO A 199 17.65 -8.59 6.70
N ALA A 200 18.29 -9.75 6.53
CA ALA A 200 19.15 -10.04 5.39
C ALA A 200 18.37 -10.09 4.06
N VAL A 201 17.12 -10.59 4.07
CA VAL A 201 16.25 -10.59 2.88
C VAL A 201 15.86 -9.18 2.49
N LEU A 202 15.60 -8.31 3.47
CA LEU A 202 15.33 -6.89 3.26
C LEU A 202 16.57 -6.12 2.79
N ALA A 203 17.75 -6.53 3.23
CA ALA A 203 19.02 -5.87 2.92
C ALA A 203 19.55 -6.17 1.50
N GLU A 204 19.05 -7.18 0.81
CA GLU A 204 19.51 -7.66 -0.50
C GLU A 204 19.27 -6.62 -1.62
N ARG A 205 20.31 -6.35 -2.42
CA ARG A 205 20.36 -5.28 -3.45
C ARG A 205 20.66 -5.78 -4.85
N ASP A 206 21.31 -6.93 -4.96
CA ASP A 206 21.96 -7.39 -6.19
C ASP A 206 21.19 -8.57 -6.82
N ALA A 207 20.42 -9.31 -6.02
CA ALA A 207 19.68 -10.48 -6.47
C ALA A 207 18.19 -10.39 -6.16
N VAL A 208 17.37 -10.96 -7.05
CA VAL A 208 15.96 -11.20 -6.76
C VAL A 208 15.87 -12.33 -5.72
N PRO A 209 15.26 -12.08 -4.55
CA PRO A 209 15.11 -13.11 -3.52
C PRO A 209 14.08 -14.17 -3.95
N ASP A 210 14.07 -15.31 -3.26
CA ASP A 210 13.07 -16.35 -3.47
C ASP A 210 11.66 -15.81 -3.17
N LEU A 211 10.83 -15.71 -4.21
CA LEU A 211 9.50 -15.13 -4.09
C LEU A 211 8.47 -16.21 -3.68
N PRO A 212 7.61 -15.94 -2.69
CA PRO A 212 6.58 -16.88 -2.28
C PRO A 212 5.44 -16.94 -3.29
N THR A 213 4.82 -18.12 -3.41
CA THR A 213 3.62 -18.31 -4.25
C THR A 213 2.37 -17.67 -3.68
N THR A 214 2.33 -17.48 -2.36
CA THR A 214 1.24 -16.84 -1.62
C THR A 214 1.83 -15.88 -0.61
N SER A 215 1.19 -14.72 -0.40
CA SER A 215 1.70 -13.69 0.50
C SER A 215 0.60 -13.06 1.34
N LEU A 216 0.98 -12.63 2.54
CA LEU A 216 0.18 -11.75 3.40
C LEU A 216 0.27 -10.28 2.96
N LEU A 217 1.33 -9.89 2.24
CA LEU A 217 1.42 -8.59 1.57
C LEU A 217 0.46 -8.59 0.36
N ARG A 218 -0.59 -7.76 0.42
CA ARG A 218 -1.65 -7.70 -0.60
C ARG A 218 -1.39 -6.65 -1.66
N SER A 219 -0.90 -5.49 -1.24
CA SER A 219 -0.59 -4.38 -2.14
C SER A 219 0.53 -3.51 -1.60
N ILE A 220 1.15 -2.77 -2.51
CA ILE A 220 1.95 -1.60 -2.18
C ILE A 220 1.31 -0.35 -2.78
N GLY A 221 1.45 0.80 -2.13
CA GLY A 221 1.14 2.09 -2.74
C GLY A 221 2.35 2.64 -3.49
N THR A 222 2.18 3.01 -4.76
CA THR A 222 3.21 3.64 -5.59
C THR A 222 2.70 4.94 -6.23
N CYS A 223 3.55 5.96 -6.35
CA CYS A 223 3.19 7.17 -7.07
C CYS A 223 3.37 7.06 -8.60
N SER A 224 3.90 5.93 -9.07
CA SER A 224 4.09 5.61 -10.48
C SER A 224 3.77 4.13 -10.69
N ILE A 225 2.70 3.84 -11.43
CA ILE A 225 2.35 2.44 -11.76
C ILE A 225 3.38 1.84 -12.72
N THR A 226 3.99 2.65 -13.60
CA THR A 226 4.92 2.13 -14.61
C THR A 226 6.27 1.72 -14.03
N GLU A 227 6.78 2.41 -13.00
CA GLU A 227 8.06 2.06 -12.35
C GLU A 227 8.15 0.58 -11.94
N PRO A 228 7.27 0.04 -11.08
CA PRO A 228 7.34 -1.36 -10.69
C PRO A 228 7.08 -2.31 -11.87
N ILE A 229 6.25 -1.93 -12.84
CA ILE A 229 5.99 -2.75 -14.03
C ILE A 229 7.23 -2.86 -14.92
N ASP A 230 7.92 -1.75 -15.16
CA ASP A 230 9.12 -1.69 -15.98
C ASP A 230 10.25 -2.48 -15.33
N GLU A 231 10.43 -2.36 -14.01
CA GLU A 231 11.43 -3.12 -13.28
C GLU A 231 11.13 -4.62 -13.24
N LEU A 232 9.87 -5.00 -13.01
CA LEU A 232 9.48 -6.41 -13.07
C LEU A 232 9.67 -7.00 -14.48
N THR A 233 9.41 -6.21 -15.52
CA THR A 233 9.66 -6.62 -16.92
C THR A 233 11.15 -6.77 -17.18
N ALA A 234 11.98 -5.82 -16.70
CA ALA A 234 13.44 -5.87 -16.84
C ALA A 234 14.06 -7.08 -16.13
N LEU A 235 13.47 -7.48 -15.00
CA LEU A 235 13.85 -8.69 -14.25
C LEU A 235 13.29 -9.99 -14.86
N GLY A 236 12.50 -9.91 -15.93
CA GLY A 236 11.89 -11.09 -16.57
C GLY A 236 10.78 -11.75 -15.74
N LEU A 237 10.24 -11.04 -14.75
CA LEU A 237 9.19 -11.53 -13.86
C LEU A 237 7.78 -11.28 -14.38
N LEU A 238 7.64 -10.42 -15.39
CA LEU A 238 6.43 -10.26 -16.18
C LEU A 238 6.71 -10.66 -17.62
N GLU A 239 5.90 -11.58 -18.12
CA GLU A 239 5.87 -11.86 -19.56
C GLU A 239 4.95 -10.84 -20.22
N LEU A 240 5.45 -10.15 -21.26
CA LEU A 240 4.60 -9.40 -22.17
C LEU A 240 3.69 -10.40 -22.87
N THR A 241 2.43 -10.48 -22.45
CA THR A 241 1.41 -11.22 -23.20
C THR A 241 1.31 -10.57 -24.58
N ARG A 242 1.91 -11.22 -25.59
CA ARG A 242 1.84 -10.82 -27.00
C ARG A 242 0.47 -11.09 -27.59
#